data_AF-A0A7J7MUC6-F1
#
_entry.id   AF-A0A7J7MUC6-F1
#
_cell.length_a   1.000
_cell.length_b   1.000
_cell.length_c   1.000
_cell.angle_alpha   90.00
_cell.angle_beta   90.00
_cell.angle_gamma   90.00
#
_symmetry.space_group_name_H-M   'P 1'
#
loop_
_entity.id
_entity.type
_entity.pdbx_description
1 polymer ?
#
loop_
_entity_poly.entity_id
_entity_poly.type
_entity_poly.pdbx_seq_one_letter_code
_entity_poly.pdbx_strand_id
1 'polypeptide(L)'
;MGCCNIIMVEELLSLLVLTATAFLTHTALEIDSQYETCKPPDCGNGLTMSYPFWIPQQQESYCRHPNFNITCSNNNEPILRMSNDDYIIRNIFYKNQSLLVTNTGALSDICPTHLHNLTLVDTLFKFSPNHANLLFFNNCTLTPTDYFTYQIPCASNISSNSGYPFATFVHEGGLQYLNISSKQCESFVGAPVEVADGVTYEDMIKMDYPEILKKGFLLEWNASHCSECEGSGGRCGFQKNNIIYFCYDGPHPKNCNHKISSVSNASHNHNFLNKLYLNFPKLLKASSKVPQFG
;
A
#
# COMPACT_ATOMS: atom_id res chain seq x y z
N MET A 1 63.30 1.13 -36.91
CA MET A 1 63.14 1.22 -35.44
C MET A 1 61.80 1.81 -34.99
N GLY A 2 60.89 2.24 -35.88
CA GLY A 2 59.61 2.88 -35.50
C GLY A 2 58.39 1.96 -35.33
N CYS A 3 58.30 0.83 -36.05
CA CYS A 3 57.08 0.00 -36.03
C CYS A 3 56.88 -0.80 -34.73
N CYS A 4 57.96 -1.17 -34.04
CA CYS A 4 57.88 -2.00 -32.83
C CYS A 4 57.34 -1.22 -31.62
N ASN A 5 57.64 0.08 -31.52
CA ASN A 5 57.10 0.94 -30.47
C ASN A 5 55.61 1.25 -30.67
N ILE A 6 55.13 1.35 -31.91
CA ILE A 6 53.71 1.63 -32.20
C ILE A 6 52.85 0.40 -31.83
N ILE A 7 53.29 -0.80 -32.21
CA ILE A 7 52.59 -2.07 -31.89
C ILE A 7 52.52 -2.28 -30.37
N MET A 8 53.62 -1.98 -29.65
CA MET A 8 53.66 -2.11 -28.18
C MET A 8 52.71 -1.13 -27.48
N VAL A 9 52.51 0.08 -28.03
CA VAL A 9 51.58 1.08 -27.49
C VAL A 9 50.13 0.68 -27.76
N GLU A 10 49.81 0.13 -28.93
CA GLU A 10 48.46 -0.37 -29.26
C GLU A 10 48.05 -1.55 -28.36
N GLU A 11 48.96 -2.50 -28.11
CA GLU A 11 48.69 -3.63 -27.20
C GLU A 11 48.47 -3.17 -25.75
N LEU A 12 49.27 -2.20 -25.27
CA LEU A 12 49.09 -1.62 -23.93
C LEU A 12 47.76 -0.88 -23.79
N LEU A 13 47.36 -0.12 -24.83
CA LEU A 13 46.10 0.61 -24.86
C LEU A 13 44.91 -0.36 -24.84
N SER A 14 45.00 -1.44 -25.62
CA SER A 14 43.99 -2.52 -25.65
C SER A 14 43.85 -3.19 -24.28
N LEU A 15 44.97 -3.48 -23.60
CA LEU A 15 44.96 -4.06 -22.25
C LEU A 15 44.34 -3.11 -21.21
N LEU A 16 44.62 -1.80 -21.31
CA LEU A 16 44.03 -0.77 -20.46
C LEU A 16 42.52 -0.63 -20.69
N VAL A 17 42.06 -0.71 -21.94
CA VAL A 17 40.62 -0.69 -22.28
C VAL A 17 39.91 -1.95 -21.77
N LEU A 18 40.51 -3.13 -21.91
CA LEU A 18 39.97 -4.39 -21.40
C LEU A 18 39.88 -4.42 -19.87
N THR A 19 40.90 -3.91 -19.19
CA THR A 19 40.89 -3.82 -17.73
C THR A 19 39.93 -2.75 -17.23
N ALA A 20 39.86 -1.57 -17.88
CA ALA A 20 38.88 -0.53 -17.54
C ALA A 20 37.44 -0.99 -17.75
N THR A 21 37.15 -1.70 -18.84
CA THR A 21 35.81 -2.28 -19.08
C THR A 21 35.48 -3.39 -18.08
N ALA A 22 36.42 -4.26 -17.73
CA ALA A 22 36.23 -5.26 -16.66
C ALA A 22 36.02 -4.65 -15.27
N PHE A 23 36.70 -3.53 -14.96
CA PHE A 23 36.47 -2.75 -13.74
C PHE A 23 35.09 -2.08 -13.74
N LEU A 24 34.67 -1.50 -14.87
CA LEU A 24 33.35 -0.87 -15.02
C LEU A 24 32.20 -1.89 -14.91
N THR A 25 32.39 -3.13 -15.40
CA THR A 25 31.40 -4.20 -15.21
C THR A 25 31.33 -4.72 -13.78
N HIS A 26 32.41 -4.60 -13.00
CA HIS A 26 32.45 -5.06 -11.61
C HIS A 26 31.91 -4.06 -10.57
N THR A 27 31.66 -2.82 -10.96
CA THR A 27 31.06 -1.79 -10.09
C THR A 27 29.55 -1.66 -10.22
N ALA A 28 28.88 -2.54 -10.98
CA ALA A 28 27.43 -2.63 -10.92
C ALA A 28 27.05 -3.21 -9.55
N LEU A 29 26.51 -2.37 -8.67
CA LEU A 29 25.80 -2.84 -7.48
C LEU A 29 24.66 -3.74 -7.96
N GLU A 30 24.80 -5.05 -7.73
CA GLU A 30 23.74 -6.01 -7.99
C GLU A 30 22.62 -5.71 -7.00
N ILE A 31 21.47 -5.27 -7.53
CA ILE A 31 20.30 -4.96 -6.70
C ILE A 31 19.76 -6.28 -6.16
N ASP A 32 19.45 -6.31 -4.87
CA ASP A 32 18.85 -7.49 -4.24
C ASP A 32 17.54 -7.88 -4.95
N SER A 33 17.45 -9.16 -5.31
CA SER A 33 16.31 -9.68 -6.07
C SER A 33 14.99 -9.63 -5.30
N GLN A 34 14.99 -9.78 -3.98
CA GLN A 34 13.77 -9.68 -3.16
C GLN A 34 13.31 -8.24 -3.05
N TYR A 35 14.25 -7.29 -2.96
CA TYR A 35 13.93 -5.87 -3.05
C TYR A 35 13.19 -5.58 -4.36
N GLU A 36 13.73 -5.96 -5.52
CA GLU A 36 13.06 -5.75 -6.81
C GLU A 36 11.72 -6.47 -6.90
N THR A 37 11.65 -7.72 -6.45
CA THR A 37 10.42 -8.53 -6.49
C THR A 37 9.29 -7.92 -5.67
N CYS A 38 9.59 -7.31 -4.53
CA CYS A 38 8.57 -6.71 -3.66
C CYS A 38 8.22 -5.26 -4.01
N LYS A 39 8.37 -4.86 -5.28
CA LYS A 39 7.94 -3.54 -5.73
C LYS A 39 6.44 -3.32 -5.45
N PRO A 40 6.04 -2.17 -4.88
CA PRO A 40 4.63 -1.85 -4.69
C PRO A 40 3.90 -1.85 -6.04
N PRO A 41 2.82 -2.64 -6.20
CA PRO A 41 1.99 -2.61 -7.39
C PRO A 41 1.03 -1.42 -7.34
N ASP A 42 0.38 -1.14 -8.46
CA ASP A 42 -0.71 -0.17 -8.55
C ASP A 42 -1.81 -0.70 -9.48
N CYS A 43 -3.01 -0.13 -9.38
CA CYS A 43 -4.12 -0.48 -10.26
C CYS A 43 -4.14 0.32 -11.58
N GLY A 44 -3.13 1.16 -11.84
CA GLY A 44 -3.07 2.07 -12.98
C GLY A 44 -3.64 3.47 -12.72
N ASN A 45 -4.12 3.76 -11.51
CA ASN A 45 -4.61 5.09 -11.11
C ASN A 45 -3.55 5.94 -10.37
N GLY A 46 -2.32 5.42 -10.22
CA GLY A 46 -1.21 6.11 -9.56
C GLY A 46 -1.18 5.94 -8.03
N LEU A 47 -2.15 5.26 -7.41
CA LEU A 47 -2.05 4.87 -6.01
C LEU A 47 -1.23 3.57 -5.88
N THR A 48 -0.06 3.66 -5.25
CA THR A 48 0.83 2.53 -5.01
C THR A 48 0.43 1.77 -3.75
N MET A 49 0.33 0.45 -3.86
CA MET A 49 -0.03 -0.48 -2.78
C MET A 49 1.24 -1.00 -2.11
N SER A 50 1.85 -0.16 -1.27
CA SER A 50 2.94 -0.57 -0.39
C SER A 50 2.42 -1.39 0.79
N TYR A 51 3.33 -2.06 1.50
CA TYR A 51 3.02 -2.87 2.67
C TYR A 51 2.10 -2.12 3.66
N PRO A 52 1.03 -2.74 4.18
CA PRO A 52 0.70 -4.17 4.13
C PRO A 52 -0.12 -4.62 2.91
N PHE A 53 -0.58 -3.67 2.09
CA PHE A 53 -1.48 -3.91 0.98
C PHE A 53 -0.80 -4.64 -0.18
N TRP A 54 -1.58 -5.41 -0.92
CA TRP A 54 -1.07 -6.17 -2.06
C TRP A 54 -2.16 -6.46 -3.08
N ILE A 55 -1.75 -6.66 -4.34
CA ILE A 55 -2.64 -7.04 -5.43
C ILE A 55 -2.35 -8.49 -5.82
N PRO A 56 -3.36 -9.38 -5.87
CA PRO A 56 -3.17 -10.77 -6.28
C PRO A 56 -2.47 -10.91 -7.62
N GLN A 57 -1.59 -11.92 -7.72
CA GLN A 57 -0.83 -12.27 -8.93
C GLN A 57 0.20 -11.22 -9.39
N GLN A 58 0.34 -10.09 -8.69
CA GLN A 58 1.34 -9.07 -9.01
C GLN A 58 2.55 -9.08 -8.07
N GLN A 59 2.49 -9.83 -6.97
CA GLN A 59 3.55 -9.90 -5.96
C GLN A 59 3.70 -11.30 -5.39
N GLU A 60 4.93 -11.61 -4.96
CA GLU A 60 5.23 -12.83 -4.24
C GLU A 60 4.61 -12.86 -2.84
N SER A 61 4.37 -14.08 -2.35
CA SER A 61 3.65 -14.29 -1.09
C SER A 61 4.32 -13.65 0.14
N TYR A 62 5.64 -13.46 0.11
CA TYR A 62 6.41 -12.87 1.21
C TYR A 62 6.45 -11.34 1.18
N CYS A 63 6.01 -10.69 0.10
CA CYS A 63 5.96 -9.22 -0.02
C CYS A 63 4.70 -8.63 0.64
N ARG A 64 3.78 -9.47 1.11
CA ARG A 64 2.40 -9.08 1.43
C ARG A 64 1.97 -9.54 2.81
N HIS A 65 1.03 -8.82 3.42
CA HIS A 65 0.30 -9.32 4.59
C HIS A 65 -1.01 -9.99 4.14
N PRO A 66 -1.30 -11.25 4.52
CA PRO A 66 -2.42 -12.03 3.98
C PRO A 66 -3.81 -11.35 4.05
N ASN A 67 -4.06 -10.57 5.11
CA ASN A 67 -5.36 -9.94 5.38
C ASN A 67 -5.59 -8.56 4.73
N PHE A 68 -4.70 -8.12 3.82
CA PHE A 68 -4.75 -6.78 3.19
C PHE A 68 -4.82 -6.86 1.66
N ASN A 69 -5.62 -7.78 1.13
CA ASN A 69 -5.76 -7.96 -0.31
C ASN A 69 -6.59 -6.84 -0.94
N ILE A 70 -6.09 -6.29 -2.04
CA ILE A 70 -6.77 -5.28 -2.85
C ILE A 70 -6.99 -5.84 -4.24
N THR A 71 -8.16 -5.61 -4.83
CA THR A 71 -8.43 -5.91 -6.23
C THR A 71 -8.48 -4.63 -7.05
N CYS A 72 -8.28 -4.75 -8.36
CA CYS A 72 -8.41 -3.61 -9.28
C CYS A 72 -9.70 -3.77 -10.08
N SER A 73 -10.49 -2.71 -10.17
CA SER A 73 -11.64 -2.66 -11.07
C SER A 73 -11.20 -2.44 -12.52
N ASN A 74 -12.12 -2.62 -13.46
CA ASN A 74 -11.88 -2.35 -14.90
C ASN A 74 -11.53 -0.89 -15.20
N ASN A 75 -11.88 0.04 -14.29
CA ASN A 75 -11.58 1.46 -14.41
C ASN A 75 -10.31 1.85 -13.64
N ASN A 76 -9.43 0.89 -13.35
CA ASN A 76 -8.18 1.10 -12.62
C ASN A 76 -8.33 1.56 -11.17
N GLU A 77 -9.54 1.49 -10.60
CA GLU A 77 -9.77 1.83 -9.19
C GLU A 77 -9.42 0.66 -8.26
N PRO A 78 -8.64 0.89 -7.19
CA PRO A 78 -8.36 -0.09 -6.14
C PRO A 78 -9.59 -0.31 -5.27
N ILE A 79 -9.95 -1.57 -5.09
CA ILE A 79 -11.14 -2.02 -4.37
C ILE A 79 -10.73 -2.83 -3.15
N LEU A 80 -11.22 -2.39 -2.00
CA LEU A 80 -11.22 -3.14 -0.75
C LEU A 80 -12.60 -3.75 -0.55
N ARG A 81 -12.69 -5.07 -0.40
CA ARG A 81 -13.96 -5.77 -0.19
C ARG A 81 -14.17 -6.07 1.28
N MET A 82 -15.27 -5.56 1.85
CA MET A 82 -15.62 -5.71 3.27
C MET A 82 -17.12 -5.90 3.42
N SER A 83 -17.55 -6.79 4.31
CA SER A 83 -18.98 -7.05 4.58
C SER A 83 -19.83 -7.29 3.32
N ASN A 84 -19.26 -7.98 2.32
CA ASN A 84 -19.84 -8.25 1.00
C ASN A 84 -20.01 -7.05 0.06
N ASP A 85 -19.62 -5.86 0.48
CA ASP A 85 -19.63 -4.64 -0.33
C ASP A 85 -18.23 -4.30 -0.85
N ASP A 86 -18.20 -3.56 -1.96
CA ASP A 86 -16.98 -3.05 -2.56
C ASP A 86 -16.77 -1.58 -2.19
N TYR A 87 -15.57 -1.28 -1.71
CA TYR A 87 -15.15 0.05 -1.30
C TYR A 87 -13.98 0.52 -2.16
N ILE A 88 -14.13 1.67 -2.81
CA ILE A 88 -13.05 2.29 -3.57
C ILE A 88 -12.08 2.94 -2.60
N ILE A 89 -10.79 2.60 -2.68
CA ILE A 89 -9.74 3.28 -1.93
C ILE A 89 -9.40 4.59 -2.63
N ARG A 90 -9.78 5.71 -2.01
CA ARG A 90 -9.53 7.06 -2.51
C ARG A 90 -8.13 7.55 -2.17
N ASN A 91 -7.63 7.19 -0.99
CA ASN A 91 -6.29 7.54 -0.56
C ASN A 91 -5.76 6.59 0.52
N ILE A 92 -4.43 6.49 0.65
CA ILE A 92 -3.74 5.69 1.67
C ILE A 92 -2.72 6.57 2.41
N PHE A 93 -2.87 6.67 3.72
CA PHE A 93 -2.02 7.45 4.60
C PHE A 93 -1.11 6.54 5.43
N TYR A 94 -0.03 6.05 4.82
CA TYR A 94 0.89 5.08 5.45
C TYR A 94 1.47 5.52 6.80
N LYS A 95 1.72 6.82 7.00
CA LYS A 95 2.23 7.35 8.28
C LYS A 95 1.23 7.20 9.42
N ASN A 96 -0.06 7.38 9.12
CA ASN A 96 -1.15 7.34 10.10
C ASN A 96 -1.79 5.96 10.18
N GLN A 97 -1.38 5.04 9.31
CA GLN A 97 -2.03 3.75 9.10
C GLN A 97 -3.54 3.87 8.86
N SER A 98 -3.94 4.82 8.02
CA SER A 98 -5.35 5.02 7.67
C SER A 98 -5.60 5.10 6.16
N LEU A 99 -6.76 4.62 5.71
CA LEU A 99 -7.19 4.67 4.32
C LEU A 99 -8.55 5.36 4.21
N LEU A 100 -8.69 6.20 3.19
CA LEU A 100 -9.97 6.83 2.84
C LEU A 100 -10.69 5.94 1.85
N VAL A 101 -11.90 5.51 2.20
CA VAL A 101 -12.71 4.62 1.37
C VAL A 101 -14.08 5.19 1.09
N THR A 102 -14.61 4.92 -0.10
CA THR A 102 -15.98 5.24 -0.49
C THR A 102 -16.71 3.96 -0.86
N ASN A 103 -17.88 3.69 -0.27
CA ASN A 103 -18.73 2.58 -0.68
C ASN A 103 -19.19 2.80 -2.14
N THR A 104 -19.05 1.80 -3.00
CA THR A 104 -19.48 1.91 -4.41
C THR A 104 -20.96 2.22 -4.58
N GLY A 105 -21.82 1.74 -3.68
CA GLY A 105 -23.26 2.05 -3.64
C GLY A 105 -23.56 3.53 -3.36
N ALA A 106 -22.63 4.27 -2.75
CA ALA A 106 -22.78 5.70 -2.49
C ALA A 106 -22.58 6.60 -3.73
N LEU A 107 -22.06 6.05 -4.83
CA LEU A 107 -21.68 6.85 -6.00
C LEU A 107 -22.86 7.18 -6.93
N SER A 108 -24.03 6.59 -6.69
CA SER A 108 -25.23 6.85 -7.48
C SER A 108 -25.87 8.19 -7.09
N ASP A 109 -25.99 9.10 -8.06
CA ASP A 109 -26.60 10.43 -7.88
C ASP A 109 -28.11 10.38 -7.58
N ILE A 110 -28.79 9.31 -8.03
CA ILE A 110 -30.26 9.22 -7.99
C ILE A 110 -30.73 8.58 -6.68
N CYS A 111 -29.93 7.65 -6.17
CA CYS A 111 -30.20 6.95 -4.93
C CYS A 111 -28.96 6.16 -4.52
N PRO A 112 -28.36 6.40 -3.35
CA PRO A 112 -27.41 5.47 -2.78
C PRO A 112 -28.18 4.22 -2.31
N THR A 113 -28.54 3.34 -3.25
CA THR A 113 -29.21 2.07 -2.95
C THR A 113 -28.19 1.03 -2.54
N HIS A 114 -28.62 0.09 -1.70
CA HIS A 114 -27.85 -1.08 -1.24
C HIS A 114 -26.70 -0.77 -0.26
N LEU A 115 -26.89 0.20 0.63
CA LEU A 115 -26.02 0.33 1.79
C LEU A 115 -26.30 -0.80 2.78
N HIS A 116 -25.29 -1.58 3.13
CA HIS A 116 -25.36 -2.59 4.17
C HIS A 116 -24.60 -2.11 5.42
N ASN A 117 -24.91 -2.72 6.58
CA ASN A 117 -24.14 -2.45 7.79
C ASN A 117 -22.70 -2.95 7.62
N LEU A 118 -21.75 -2.03 7.69
CA LEU A 118 -20.33 -2.37 7.67
C LEU A 118 -19.92 -2.98 9.01
N THR A 119 -19.49 -4.24 8.96
CA THR A 119 -19.00 -5.00 10.10
C THR A 119 -17.51 -5.25 9.93
N LEU A 120 -16.71 -4.67 10.82
CA LEU A 120 -15.25 -4.81 10.84
C LEU A 120 -14.75 -5.87 11.82
N VAL A 121 -15.67 -6.63 12.45
CA VAL A 121 -15.36 -7.73 13.36
C VAL A 121 -14.48 -8.76 12.63
N ASP A 122 -13.45 -9.25 13.31
CA ASP A 122 -12.44 -10.19 12.79
C ASP A 122 -11.57 -9.66 11.63
N THR A 123 -11.65 -8.37 11.31
CA THR A 123 -10.74 -7.71 10.37
C THR A 123 -9.59 -7.01 11.10
N LEU A 124 -8.55 -6.64 10.36
CA LEU A 124 -7.47 -5.76 10.86
C LEU A 124 -7.77 -4.28 10.64
N PHE A 125 -9.03 -3.92 10.38
CA PHE A 125 -9.49 -2.55 10.20
C PHE A 125 -10.39 -2.13 11.37
N LYS A 126 -10.40 -0.83 11.65
CA LYS A 126 -11.32 -0.19 12.59
C LYS A 126 -11.70 1.19 12.05
N PHE A 127 -12.83 1.72 12.50
CA PHE A 127 -13.20 3.09 12.18
C PHE A 127 -12.21 4.08 12.78
N SER A 128 -11.91 5.15 12.04
CA SER A 128 -11.27 6.33 12.60
C SER A 128 -12.13 6.93 13.72
N PRO A 129 -11.56 7.51 14.79
CA PRO A 129 -12.33 8.10 15.89
C PRO A 129 -13.33 9.18 15.45
N ASN A 130 -13.02 9.95 14.41
CA ASN A 130 -13.82 11.09 13.96
C ASN A 130 -14.80 10.69 12.83
N HIS A 131 -15.67 9.71 13.11
CA HIS A 131 -16.71 9.29 12.18
C HIS A 131 -18.10 9.49 12.78
N ALA A 132 -19.09 9.63 11.90
CA ALA A 132 -20.50 9.59 12.26
C ALA A 132 -21.23 8.56 11.40
N ASN A 133 -22.39 8.12 11.86
CA ASN A 133 -23.25 7.24 11.09
C ASN A 133 -24.47 8.00 10.57
N LEU A 134 -24.63 8.01 9.25
CA LEU A 134 -25.88 8.35 8.59
C LEU A 134 -26.74 7.11 8.56
N LEU A 135 -27.81 7.10 9.35
CA LEU A 135 -28.72 5.96 9.40
C LEU A 135 -29.84 6.13 8.39
N PHE A 136 -30.02 5.14 7.52
CA PHE A 136 -31.11 5.04 6.58
C PHE A 136 -32.18 4.13 7.14
N PHE A 137 -33.37 4.67 7.40
CA PHE A 137 -34.53 3.93 7.88
C PHE A 137 -35.48 3.61 6.72
N ASN A 138 -35.87 2.34 6.62
CA ASN A 138 -36.68 1.84 5.51
C ASN A 138 -38.09 1.45 5.98
N ASN A 139 -39.08 1.69 5.11
CA ASN A 139 -40.48 1.30 5.28
C ASN A 139 -41.05 1.67 6.66
N CYS A 140 -40.95 2.96 7.02
CA CYS A 140 -41.46 3.45 8.29
C CYS A 140 -42.93 3.86 8.23
N THR A 141 -43.67 3.67 9.31
CA THR A 141 -45.07 4.10 9.44
C THR A 141 -45.21 5.62 9.56
N LEU A 142 -44.22 6.30 10.16
CA LEU A 142 -44.18 7.74 10.37
C LEU A 142 -42.74 8.24 10.30
N THR A 143 -42.57 9.50 9.89
CA THR A 143 -41.30 10.23 10.02
C THR A 143 -41.27 10.99 11.36
N PRO A 144 -40.18 10.90 12.12
CA PRO A 144 -39.98 11.68 13.35
C PRO A 144 -40.09 13.20 13.12
N THR A 145 -40.68 13.91 14.08
CA THR A 145 -40.80 15.38 14.06
C THR A 145 -39.85 16.09 15.02
N ASP A 146 -39.26 15.34 15.96
CA ASP A 146 -38.49 15.91 17.08
C ASP A 146 -37.03 16.21 16.71
N TYR A 147 -36.58 15.80 15.52
CA TYR A 147 -35.22 16.00 15.03
C TYR A 147 -35.18 16.08 13.50
N PHE A 148 -34.04 16.54 12.97
CA PHE A 148 -33.85 16.69 11.54
C PHE A 148 -33.73 15.34 10.83
N THR A 149 -34.45 15.20 9.71
CA THR A 149 -34.41 14.02 8.86
C THR A 149 -34.25 14.42 7.40
N TYR A 150 -33.41 13.69 6.68
CA TYR A 150 -33.33 13.74 5.23
C TYR A 150 -34.45 12.91 4.62
N GLN A 151 -35.12 13.46 3.62
CA GLN A 151 -36.01 12.70 2.77
C GLN A 151 -35.18 11.85 1.79
N ILE A 152 -35.60 10.61 1.54
CA ILE A 152 -34.95 9.72 0.58
C ILE A 152 -35.82 9.67 -0.70
N PRO A 153 -35.49 10.44 -1.76
CA PRO A 153 -36.41 10.67 -2.88
C PRO A 153 -36.73 9.39 -3.66
N CYS A 154 -35.75 8.52 -3.80
CA CYS A 154 -35.78 7.32 -4.63
C CYS A 154 -36.62 6.16 -4.10
N ALA A 155 -37.05 6.20 -2.84
CA ALA A 155 -37.91 5.17 -2.27
C ALA A 155 -39.41 5.51 -2.39
N SER A 156 -39.75 6.59 -3.09
CA SER A 156 -41.13 7.11 -3.26
C SER A 156 -41.96 6.45 -4.36
N ASN A 157 -41.49 5.36 -4.97
CA ASN A 157 -42.27 4.60 -5.95
C ASN A 157 -42.58 3.21 -5.37
N ILE A 158 -43.79 3.04 -4.83
CA ILE A 158 -44.71 1.88 -5.00
C ILE A 158 -45.93 2.14 -4.10
N SER A 159 -46.99 2.72 -4.68
CA SER A 159 -48.35 2.82 -4.09
C SER A 159 -48.50 3.67 -2.82
N SER A 160 -49.67 4.28 -2.65
CA SER A 160 -50.07 5.16 -1.54
C SER A 160 -50.09 4.53 -0.13
N ASN A 161 -49.41 3.38 0.05
CA ASN A 161 -49.26 2.62 1.30
C ASN A 161 -47.80 2.23 1.61
N SER A 162 -46.80 2.65 0.81
CA SER A 162 -45.38 2.41 1.10
C SER A 162 -44.91 3.32 2.23
N GLY A 163 -44.28 2.78 3.27
CA GLY A 163 -43.79 3.54 4.42
C GLY A 163 -42.83 4.67 4.04
N TYR A 164 -42.65 5.64 4.95
CA TYR A 164 -41.86 6.86 4.79
C TYR A 164 -40.37 6.59 5.06
N PRO A 165 -39.52 6.49 4.03
CA PRO A 165 -38.09 6.29 4.21
C PRO A 165 -37.43 7.63 4.55
N PHE A 166 -36.52 7.62 5.52
CA PHE A 166 -35.77 8.81 5.90
C PHE A 166 -34.36 8.46 6.35
N ALA A 167 -33.47 9.44 6.34
CA ALA A 167 -32.15 9.30 6.94
C ALA A 167 -31.89 10.35 8.01
N THR A 168 -31.02 10.04 8.98
CA THR A 168 -30.60 11.02 10.00
C THR A 168 -29.22 10.71 10.52
N PHE A 169 -28.49 11.74 10.93
CA PHE A 169 -27.20 11.59 11.59
C PHE A 169 -27.39 11.19 13.04
N VAL A 170 -26.59 10.22 13.48
CA VAL A 170 -26.56 9.78 14.87
C VAL A 170 -25.10 9.69 15.30
N HIS A 171 -24.77 10.41 16.36
CA HIS A 171 -23.48 10.25 17.02
C HIS A 171 -23.41 8.86 17.70
N GLU A 172 -22.22 8.32 17.90
CA GLU A 172 -22.03 7.07 18.63
C GLU A 172 -22.70 7.12 20.02
N GLY A 173 -23.50 6.11 20.36
CA GLY A 173 -24.37 6.09 21.55
C GLY A 173 -25.69 6.86 21.43
N GLY A 174 -25.91 7.60 20.34
CA GLY A 174 -27.12 8.38 20.05
C GLY A 174 -28.36 7.54 19.74
N LEU A 175 -28.16 6.30 19.28
CA LEU A 175 -29.23 5.35 18.93
C LEU A 175 -30.21 5.12 20.08
N GLN A 176 -29.73 5.12 21.33
CA GLN A 176 -30.58 4.95 22.52
C GLN A 176 -31.48 6.17 22.80
N TYR A 177 -31.14 7.34 22.26
CA TYR A 177 -31.89 8.59 22.40
C TYR A 177 -32.84 8.83 21.24
N LEU A 178 -32.62 8.16 20.11
CA LEU A 178 -33.63 8.03 19.10
C LEU A 178 -34.77 7.22 19.70
N ASN A 179 -35.84 7.91 20.10
CA ASN A 179 -37.10 7.31 20.52
C ASN A 179 -37.83 6.60 19.36
N ILE A 180 -37.08 6.19 18.33
CA ILE A 180 -37.52 5.30 17.28
C ILE A 180 -37.55 3.92 17.93
N SER A 181 -38.67 3.60 18.58
CA SER A 181 -38.91 2.20 18.88
C SER A 181 -38.81 1.46 17.53
N SER A 182 -38.06 0.37 17.49
CA SER A 182 -37.95 -0.56 16.36
C SER A 182 -39.29 -1.08 15.82
N LYS A 183 -40.43 -0.62 16.37
CA LYS A 183 -41.79 -0.87 15.93
C LYS A 183 -42.28 0.07 14.82
N GLN A 184 -41.59 1.19 14.57
CA GLN A 184 -42.04 2.19 13.58
C GLN A 184 -41.46 1.98 12.19
N CYS A 185 -40.31 1.32 12.06
CA CYS A 185 -39.61 1.05 10.81
C CYS A 185 -39.26 -0.45 10.72
N GLU A 186 -39.29 -1.00 9.51
CA GLU A 186 -38.98 -2.42 9.30
C GLU A 186 -37.48 -2.72 9.46
N SER A 187 -36.62 -1.82 8.98
CA SER A 187 -35.17 -1.97 9.05
C SER A 187 -34.45 -0.63 9.01
N PHE A 188 -33.19 -0.64 9.42
CA PHE A 188 -32.28 0.47 9.20
C PHE A 188 -30.86 -0.03 8.88
N VAL A 189 -30.11 0.79 8.16
CA VAL A 189 -28.69 0.55 7.84
C VAL A 189 -27.87 1.79 8.15
N GLY A 190 -26.68 1.61 8.71
CA GLY A 190 -25.75 2.69 9.00
C GLY A 190 -24.69 2.83 7.92
N ALA A 191 -24.54 4.04 7.39
CA ALA A 191 -23.46 4.40 6.50
C ALA A 191 -22.46 5.30 7.24
N PRO A 192 -21.21 4.84 7.43
CA PRO A 192 -20.18 5.65 8.06
C PRO A 192 -19.77 6.80 7.13
N VAL A 193 -19.55 7.97 7.72
CA VAL A 193 -19.05 9.16 7.03
C VAL A 193 -17.94 9.81 7.86
N GLU A 194 -16.95 10.38 7.19
CA GLU A 194 -15.93 11.19 7.85
C GLU A 194 -16.52 12.50 8.37
N VAL A 195 -16.19 12.87 9.61
CA VAL A 195 -16.51 14.18 10.18
C VAL A 195 -15.24 15.01 10.24
N ALA A 196 -15.19 16.10 9.48
CA ALA A 196 -14.04 17.00 9.50
C ALA A 196 -13.91 17.72 10.86
N ASP A 197 -12.68 18.03 11.26
CA ASP A 197 -12.41 18.72 12.52
C ASP A 197 -13.17 20.05 12.60
N GLY A 198 -13.84 20.28 13.73
CA GLY A 198 -14.59 21.51 13.99
C GLY A 198 -15.99 21.57 13.35
N VAL A 199 -16.41 20.52 12.62
CA VAL A 199 -17.78 20.41 12.11
C VAL A 199 -18.71 19.98 13.25
N THR A 200 -19.75 20.76 13.50
CA THR A 200 -20.79 20.44 14.50
C THR A 200 -21.90 19.57 13.91
N TYR A 201 -22.75 18.98 14.75
CA TYR A 201 -23.94 18.26 14.30
C TYR A 201 -24.87 19.17 13.46
N GLU A 202 -25.01 20.43 13.89
CA GLU A 202 -25.80 21.46 13.20
C GLU A 202 -25.25 21.81 11.82
N ASP A 203 -23.95 21.65 11.61
CA ASP A 203 -23.32 21.83 10.29
C ASP A 203 -23.56 20.60 9.42
N MET A 204 -23.43 19.39 9.99
CA MET A 204 -23.69 18.14 9.27
C MET A 204 -25.10 18.07 8.71
N ILE A 205 -26.13 18.40 9.50
CA ILE A 205 -27.54 18.32 9.05
C ILE A 205 -27.88 19.30 7.91
N LYS A 206 -27.04 20.32 7.68
CA LYS A 206 -27.19 21.27 6.56
C LYS A 206 -26.52 20.79 5.28
N MET A 207 -25.68 19.76 5.36
CA MET A 207 -24.96 19.22 4.21
C MET A 207 -25.86 18.29 3.37
N ASP A 208 -25.55 18.19 2.09
CA ASP A 208 -26.22 17.28 1.16
C ASP A 208 -25.72 15.85 1.36
N TYR A 209 -26.59 14.96 1.84
CA TYR A 209 -26.19 13.63 2.28
C TYR A 209 -25.53 12.76 1.17
N PRO A 210 -25.95 12.79 -0.11
CA PRO A 210 -25.26 12.05 -1.17
C PRO A 210 -23.83 12.53 -1.35
N GLU A 211 -23.59 13.84 -1.28
CA GLU A 211 -22.24 14.41 -1.37
C GLU A 211 -21.35 14.00 -0.20
N ILE A 212 -21.93 13.88 1.01
CA ILE A 212 -21.20 13.37 2.18
C ILE A 212 -20.84 11.90 1.99
N LEU A 213 -21.77 11.07 1.53
CA LEU A 213 -21.51 9.65 1.27
C LEU A 213 -20.42 9.44 0.22
N LYS A 214 -20.39 10.27 -0.84
CA LYS A 214 -19.34 10.23 -1.87
C LYS A 214 -17.95 10.58 -1.33
N LYS A 215 -17.85 11.44 -0.32
CA LYS A 215 -16.57 11.74 0.36
C LYS A 215 -16.01 10.52 1.09
N GLY A 216 -16.86 9.63 1.56
CA GLY A 216 -16.47 8.40 2.23
C GLY A 216 -16.08 8.59 3.70
N PHE A 217 -15.26 7.68 4.22
CA PHE A 217 -14.86 7.62 5.62
C PHE A 217 -13.44 7.03 5.76
N LEU A 218 -12.76 7.38 6.85
CA LEU A 218 -11.45 6.80 7.18
C LEU A 218 -11.59 5.49 7.95
N LEU A 219 -10.80 4.51 7.51
CA LEU A 219 -10.49 3.31 8.28
C LEU A 219 -9.04 3.38 8.73
N GLU A 220 -8.78 2.99 9.97
CA GLU A 220 -7.42 2.69 10.44
C GLU A 220 -7.15 1.19 10.28
N TRP A 221 -5.92 0.83 9.95
CA TRP A 221 -5.50 -0.57 9.92
C TRP A 221 -4.47 -0.91 11.00
N ASN A 222 -4.46 -2.18 11.41
CA ASN A 222 -3.51 -2.71 12.37
C ASN A 222 -2.55 -3.69 11.68
N ALA A 223 -1.35 -3.22 11.37
CA ALA A 223 -0.24 -4.03 10.88
C ALA A 223 1.09 -3.47 11.43
N SER A 224 2.16 -4.26 11.34
CA SER A 224 3.50 -3.79 11.72
C SER A 224 3.89 -2.55 10.91
N HIS A 225 4.52 -1.56 11.54
CA HIS A 225 4.95 -0.36 10.83
C HIS A 225 6.14 -0.66 9.91
N CYS A 226 6.06 -0.23 8.66
CA CYS A 226 7.15 -0.28 7.67
C CYS A 226 7.87 1.08 7.47
N SER A 227 7.39 2.14 8.12
CA SER A 227 7.80 3.52 7.83
C SER A 227 9.30 3.79 7.99
N GLU A 228 9.98 3.15 8.93
CA GLU A 228 11.43 3.30 9.08
C GLU A 228 12.21 2.67 7.92
N CYS A 229 11.77 1.50 7.45
CA CYS A 229 12.40 0.79 6.33
C CYS A 229 12.15 1.55 5.03
N GLU A 230 10.90 1.92 4.75
CA GLU A 230 10.52 2.74 3.59
C GLU A 230 11.22 4.11 3.60
N GLY A 231 11.33 4.74 4.77
CA GLY A 231 12.05 6.01 4.93
C GLY A 231 13.54 5.93 4.61
N SER A 232 14.13 4.74 4.68
CA SER A 232 15.51 4.46 4.26
C SER A 232 15.63 3.93 2.82
N GLY A 233 14.54 3.93 2.06
CA GLY A 233 14.49 3.42 0.67
C GLY A 233 14.28 1.91 0.56
N GLY A 234 13.87 1.23 1.63
CA GLY A 234 13.55 -0.19 1.65
C GLY A 234 12.08 -0.48 1.38
N ARG A 235 11.72 -1.76 1.43
CA ARG A 235 10.36 -2.29 1.27
C ARG A 235 10.11 -3.33 2.35
N CYS A 236 8.86 -3.52 2.77
CA CYS A 236 8.53 -4.56 3.74
C CYS A 236 7.70 -5.70 3.17
N GLY A 237 7.74 -6.82 3.86
CA GLY A 237 6.94 -8.00 3.62
C GLY A 237 6.51 -8.66 4.91
N PHE A 238 5.88 -9.83 4.80
CA PHE A 238 5.44 -10.61 5.95
C PHE A 238 5.66 -12.09 5.72
N GLN A 239 6.26 -12.75 6.70
CA GLN A 239 6.48 -14.19 6.66
C GLN A 239 6.49 -14.75 8.08
N LYS A 240 5.84 -15.89 8.30
CA LYS A 240 5.80 -16.58 9.61
C LYS A 240 5.46 -15.62 10.77
N ASN A 241 4.42 -14.81 10.59
CA ASN A 241 3.94 -13.84 11.57
C ASN A 241 4.93 -12.71 11.93
N ASN A 242 5.96 -12.49 11.12
CA ASN A 242 6.95 -11.44 11.34
C ASN A 242 7.05 -10.54 10.09
N ILE A 243 7.27 -9.26 10.32
CA ILE A 243 7.65 -8.31 9.27
C ILE A 243 9.07 -8.63 8.79
N ILE A 244 9.27 -8.52 7.47
CA ILE A 244 10.58 -8.66 6.82
C ILE A 244 10.90 -7.35 6.10
N TYR A 245 12.18 -7.01 6.04
CA TYR A 245 12.69 -5.81 5.39
C TYR A 245 13.57 -6.18 4.20
N PHE A 246 13.29 -5.58 3.05
CA PHE A 246 14.05 -5.74 1.81
C PHE A 246 14.74 -4.42 1.49
N CYS A 247 16.06 -4.44 1.38
CA CYS A 247 16.87 -3.30 0.99
C CYS A 247 17.60 -3.59 -0.32
N TYR A 248 17.93 -2.54 -1.07
CA TYR A 248 18.60 -2.67 -2.37
C TYR A 248 19.96 -3.39 -2.28
N ASP A 249 20.63 -3.33 -1.11
CA ASP A 249 21.92 -3.95 -0.82
C ASP A 249 21.81 -5.25 0.01
N GLY A 250 20.60 -5.78 0.18
CA GLY A 250 20.34 -7.09 0.80
C GLY A 250 19.48 -7.04 2.07
N PRO A 251 19.51 -8.10 2.90
CA PRO A 251 18.69 -8.21 4.10
C PRO A 251 19.21 -7.35 5.26
N HIS A 252 18.30 -6.60 5.87
CA HIS A 252 18.57 -5.72 7.01
C HIS A 252 17.64 -6.04 8.18
N PRO A 253 18.02 -5.76 9.44
CA PRO A 253 17.22 -6.16 10.60
C PRO A 253 16.05 -5.22 10.88
N LYS A 254 16.08 -3.99 10.35
CA LYS A 254 15.06 -2.95 10.61
C LYS A 254 14.89 -1.95 9.47
N ASN A 255 15.99 -1.42 8.95
CA ASN A 255 16.01 -0.43 7.89
C ASN A 255 17.33 -0.51 7.10
N CYS A 256 17.41 0.18 5.96
CA CYS A 256 18.53 0.11 5.03
C CYS A 256 19.75 0.93 5.47
N ASN A 257 19.70 1.56 6.65
CA ASN A 257 20.84 2.24 7.26
C ASN A 257 21.64 1.31 8.19
N HIS A 258 21.02 0.25 8.71
CA HIS A 258 21.66 -0.71 9.62
C HIS A 258 22.14 -1.96 8.88
N LYS A 259 23.38 -1.94 8.40
CA LYS A 259 23.99 -3.16 7.84
C LYS A 259 24.10 -4.23 8.92
N ILE A 260 23.65 -5.45 8.61
CA ILE A 260 24.01 -6.61 9.41
C ILE A 260 25.51 -6.80 9.21
N SER A 261 26.29 -6.77 10.29
CA SER A 261 27.64 -7.32 10.29
C SER A 261 27.55 -8.84 10.17
N SER A 262 27.14 -9.34 9.01
CA SER A 262 27.14 -10.77 8.73
C SER A 262 28.57 -11.19 8.44
N VAL A 263 29.04 -12.15 9.22
CA VAL A 263 30.29 -12.89 9.00
C VAL A 263 30.34 -13.32 7.54
N SER A 264 31.41 -12.90 6.87
CA SER A 264 31.73 -13.18 5.48
C SER A 264 31.71 -14.68 5.17
N ASN A 265 30.60 -15.17 4.62
CA ASN A 265 30.61 -16.40 3.83
C ASN A 265 30.58 -16.13 2.31
N ALA A 266 30.90 -14.89 1.91
CA ALA A 266 31.44 -14.56 0.60
C ALA A 266 32.99 -14.59 0.60
N SER A 267 33.62 -15.53 1.34
CA SER A 267 35.08 -15.63 1.43
C SER A 267 35.70 -16.66 0.47
N HIS A 268 34.94 -17.39 -0.34
CA HIS A 268 35.57 -18.37 -1.24
C HIS A 268 36.11 -17.80 -2.56
N ASN A 269 35.72 -16.59 -2.97
CA ASN A 269 36.28 -15.94 -4.17
C ASN A 269 37.30 -14.82 -3.91
N HIS A 270 37.26 -14.16 -2.75
CA HIS A 270 38.28 -13.14 -2.41
C HIS A 270 39.69 -13.73 -2.17
N ASN A 271 39.78 -14.99 -1.76
CA ASN A 271 41.08 -15.66 -1.55
C ASN A 271 41.76 -16.14 -2.84
N PHE A 272 41.02 -16.25 -3.95
CA PHE A 272 41.62 -16.61 -5.25
C PHE A 272 42.31 -15.40 -5.89
N LEU A 273 41.68 -14.22 -5.80
CA LEU A 273 42.21 -12.97 -6.33
C LEU A 273 43.43 -12.47 -5.54
N ASN A 274 43.44 -12.57 -4.20
CA ASN A 274 44.64 -12.21 -3.41
C ASN A 274 45.83 -13.13 -3.69
N LYS A 275 45.60 -14.42 -4.00
CA LYS A 275 46.66 -15.36 -4.42
C LYS A 275 47.21 -15.06 -5.82
N LEU A 276 46.38 -14.52 -6.72
CA LEU A 276 46.81 -14.04 -8.03
C LEU A 276 47.59 -12.71 -7.90
N TYR A 277 47.05 -11.73 -7.17
CA TYR A 277 47.64 -10.40 -6.98
C TYR A 277 49.04 -10.43 -6.32
N LEU A 278 49.25 -11.30 -5.32
CA LEU A 278 50.56 -11.46 -4.66
C LEU A 278 51.61 -12.16 -5.54
N ASN A 279 51.19 -12.87 -6.59
CA ASN A 279 52.09 -13.61 -7.50
C ASN A 279 52.31 -12.93 -8.86
N PHE A 280 51.49 -11.94 -9.24
CA PHE A 280 51.65 -11.16 -10.47
C PHE A 280 53.05 -10.49 -10.62
N PRO A 281 53.65 -9.89 -9.56
CA PRO A 281 55.00 -9.33 -9.66
C PRO A 281 56.11 -10.38 -9.86
N LYS A 282 55.86 -11.64 -9.48
CA LYS A 282 56.82 -12.75 -9.64
C LYS A 282 56.77 -13.35 -11.05
N LEU A 283 55.60 -13.35 -11.69
CA LEU A 283 55.42 -13.82 -13.07
C LEU A 283 56.02 -12.85 -14.10
N LEU A 284 55.92 -11.54 -13.86
CA LEU A 284 56.55 -10.52 -14.72
C LEU A 284 58.09 -10.54 -14.67
N LYS A 285 58.70 -10.92 -13.54
CA LYS A 285 60.16 -11.07 -13.42
C LYS A 285 60.72 -12.34 -14.09
N ALA A 286 59.87 -13.33 -14.40
CA ALA A 286 60.28 -14.52 -15.14
C ALA A 286 60.36 -14.29 -16.66
N SER A 287 59.64 -13.26 -17.18
CA SER A 287 59.57 -12.97 -18.61
C SER A 287 60.66 -12.03 -19.14
N SER A 288 61.56 -11.51 -18.29
CA SER A 288 62.60 -10.54 -18.70
C SER A 288 64.03 -11.09 -18.77
N LYS A 289 64.23 -12.42 -18.65
CA LYS A 289 65.54 -13.04 -18.91
C LYS A 289 65.62 -13.54 -20.37
N VAL A 290 66.10 -12.67 -21.26
CA VAL A 290 66.60 -13.06 -22.57
C VAL A 290 68.01 -13.66 -22.38
N PRO A 291 68.33 -14.87 -22.89
CA PRO A 291 69.70 -15.39 -22.88
C PRO A 291 70.53 -14.65 -23.93
N GLN A 292 71.69 -14.11 -23.54
CA GLN A 292 72.74 -13.77 -24.49
C GLN A 292 73.36 -15.09 -25.00
N PHE A 293 73.22 -15.36 -26.29
CA PHE A 293 74.10 -16.31 -26.99
C PHE A 293 75.14 -15.48 -27.76
N GLY A 294 76.41 -15.82 -27.52
CA GLY A 294 77.57 -15.29 -28.24
C GLY A 294 77.73 -15.91 -29.62
#